data_AF-A0A382MB34-F1
#
_entry.id   AF-A0A382MB34-F1
#
_cell.length_a   1.000
_cell.length_b   1.000
_cell.length_c   1.000
_cell.angle_alpha   90.00
_cell.angle_beta   90.00
_cell.angle_gamma   90.00
#
_symmetry.space_group_name_H-M   'P 1'
#
loop_
_entity.id
_entity.type
_entity.pdbx_description
1 polymer ?
#
loop_
_entity_poly.entity_id
_entity_poly.type
_entity_poly.pdbx_seq_one_letter_code
_entity_poly.pdbx_strand_id
1 'polypeptide(L)'
;YGTIYGSNALYRDFTPDILLTCDPMMLEEIIESGYSKENKVYTTEYGYGNIHDILKKIPKGHKISLMPFEKIYPVNSGWESIRLAYHFHPEDQIYMIGFDLFGDRKNIYEGTPNYPTMFKEGITSNEEFHMAEDERIGLFYLLKDHFCPKIRLTRVIDDDTKIENIDNITTEQFMEEITWQ
;
A
#
# COMPACT_ATOMS: atom_id res chain seq x y z
N TYR A 1 -15.96 3.35 12.49
CA TYR A 1 -14.68 2.69 12.19
C TYR A 1 -14.78 2.14 10.77
N GLY A 2 -13.80 2.43 9.92
CA GLY A 2 -13.72 1.91 8.54
C GLY A 2 -12.69 0.79 8.42
N THR A 3 -12.78 -0.02 7.37
CA THR A 3 -11.82 -1.10 7.10
C THR A 3 -10.44 -0.53 6.77
N ILE A 4 -9.40 -0.99 7.45
CA ILE A 4 -8.03 -0.54 7.20
C ILE A 4 -7.31 -1.50 6.26
N TYR A 5 -6.87 -0.95 5.13
CA TYR A 5 -6.02 -1.63 4.16
C TYR A 5 -4.59 -1.15 4.32
N GLY A 6 -3.66 -2.07 4.60
CA GLY A 6 -2.25 -1.78 4.75
C GLY A 6 -1.41 -2.45 3.67
N SER A 7 -0.16 -2.01 3.50
CA SER A 7 0.75 -2.58 2.51
C SER A 7 2.14 -2.90 3.08
N ASN A 8 2.74 -3.98 2.59
CA ASN A 8 4.13 -4.39 2.86
C ASN A 8 4.50 -4.33 4.35
N ALA A 9 5.60 -3.68 4.70
CA ALA A 9 6.22 -3.68 6.01
C ALA A 9 5.39 -3.01 7.13
N LEU A 10 4.26 -2.38 6.81
CA LEU A 10 3.35 -1.79 7.82
C LEU A 10 2.95 -2.80 8.90
N TYR A 11 2.85 -4.08 8.53
CA TYR A 11 2.45 -5.17 9.45
C TYR A 11 3.37 -5.33 10.67
N ARG A 12 4.60 -4.81 10.60
CA ARG A 12 5.60 -4.91 11.66
C ARG A 12 5.23 -4.05 12.88
N ASP A 13 4.56 -2.92 12.65
CA ASP A 13 4.21 -1.95 13.71
C ASP A 13 2.70 -1.79 13.89
N PHE A 14 1.91 -2.20 12.90
CA PHE A 14 0.46 -2.02 12.90
C PHE A 14 -0.24 -3.24 12.29
N THR A 15 -1.42 -3.59 12.78
CA THR A 15 -2.21 -4.72 12.26
C THR A 15 -3.43 -4.20 11.49
N PRO A 16 -3.34 -3.97 10.16
CA PRO A 16 -4.50 -3.61 9.36
C PRO A 16 -5.51 -4.77 9.29
N ASP A 17 -6.79 -4.45 9.05
CA ASP A 17 -7.83 -5.45 8.81
C ASP A 17 -7.49 -6.36 7.61
N ILE A 18 -6.85 -5.76 6.60
CA ILE A 18 -6.35 -6.44 5.40
C ILE A 18 -4.95 -5.90 5.08
N LEU A 19 -3.96 -6.79 5.00
CA LEU A 19 -2.61 -6.46 4.51
C LEU A 19 -2.46 -6.88 3.05
N LEU A 20 -1.77 -6.08 2.24
CA LEU A 20 -1.44 -6.42 0.86
C LEU A 20 0.08 -6.41 0.62
N THR A 21 0.59 -7.44 -0.06
CA THR A 21 1.98 -7.49 -0.51
C THR A 21 2.09 -8.06 -1.92
N CYS A 22 2.79 -7.35 -2.80
CA CYS A 22 3.11 -7.81 -4.15
C CYS A 22 4.57 -8.28 -4.28
N ASP A 23 5.38 -8.04 -3.25
CA ASP A 23 6.80 -8.36 -3.21
C ASP A 23 7.02 -9.81 -2.71
N PRO A 24 7.70 -10.68 -3.46
CA PRO A 24 7.90 -12.09 -3.08
C PRO A 24 8.61 -12.27 -1.75
N MET A 25 9.72 -11.55 -1.54
CA MET A 25 10.50 -11.67 -0.31
C MET A 25 9.73 -11.13 0.90
N MET A 26 8.92 -10.07 0.73
CA MET A 26 8.04 -9.58 1.77
C MET A 26 6.91 -10.57 2.08
N LEU A 27 6.37 -11.26 1.06
CA LEU A 27 5.39 -12.33 1.28
C LEU A 27 5.98 -13.49 2.08
N GLU A 28 7.20 -13.93 1.77
CA GLU A 28 7.90 -14.95 2.55
C GLU A 28 8.09 -14.52 4.00
N GLU A 29 8.52 -13.28 4.25
CA GLU A 29 8.65 -12.72 5.60
C GLU A 29 7.31 -12.73 6.38
N ILE A 30 6.22 -12.34 5.74
CA ILE A 30 4.86 -12.34 6.33
C ILE A 30 4.37 -13.77 6.62
N ILE A 31 4.80 -14.76 5.83
CA ILE A 31 4.51 -16.18 6.08
C ILE A 31 5.35 -16.67 7.26
N GLU A 32 6.66 -16.42 7.24
CA GLU A 32 7.62 -16.90 8.25
C GLU A 32 7.36 -16.31 9.64
N SER A 33 6.98 -15.04 9.72
CA SER A 33 6.57 -14.38 10.97
C SER A 33 5.30 -14.99 11.59
N GLY A 34 4.52 -15.75 10.83
CA GLY A 34 3.24 -16.29 11.26
C GLY A 34 2.09 -15.28 11.24
N TYR A 35 2.32 -14.03 10.83
CA TYR A 35 1.31 -12.98 10.76
C TYR A 35 0.07 -13.42 9.97
N SER A 36 0.31 -14.06 8.82
CA SER A 36 -0.74 -14.55 7.93
C SER A 36 -1.55 -15.74 8.48
N LYS A 37 -1.20 -16.34 9.62
CA LYS A 37 -2.04 -17.37 10.26
C LYS A 37 -3.28 -16.76 10.91
N GLU A 38 -3.12 -15.57 11.46
CA GLU A 38 -4.20 -14.88 12.18
C GLU A 38 -4.83 -13.75 11.37
N ASN A 39 -4.06 -13.09 10.51
CA ASN A 39 -4.47 -11.90 9.77
C ASN A 39 -4.68 -12.17 8.27
N LYS A 40 -5.58 -11.41 7.65
CA LYS A 40 -5.89 -11.54 6.20
C LYS A 40 -4.80 -10.86 5.38
N VAL A 41 -4.23 -11.61 4.44
CA VAL A 41 -3.21 -11.11 3.52
C VAL A 41 -3.68 -11.32 2.09
N TYR A 42 -3.61 -10.26 1.29
CA TYR A 42 -3.78 -10.33 -0.15
C TYR A 42 -2.44 -10.22 -0.85
N THR A 43 -2.32 -10.94 -1.94
CA THR A 43 -1.15 -10.90 -2.81
C THR A 43 -1.55 -11.08 -4.27
N THR A 44 -0.57 -11.03 -5.15
CA THR A 44 -0.76 -11.24 -6.59
C THR A 44 -0.10 -12.55 -7.02
N GLU A 45 -0.70 -13.24 -7.99
CA GLU A 45 -0.02 -14.35 -8.67
C GLU A 45 0.98 -13.86 -9.74
N TYR A 46 0.99 -12.54 -9.96
CA TYR A 46 1.74 -11.89 -11.00
C TYR A 46 2.77 -10.90 -10.42
N GLY A 47 3.62 -11.36 -9.53
CA GLY A 47 4.70 -10.55 -8.93
C GLY A 47 5.98 -10.58 -9.77
N TYR A 48 6.98 -9.83 -9.33
CA TYR A 48 8.37 -10.05 -9.75
C TYR A 48 8.88 -11.39 -9.17
N GLY A 49 9.99 -11.92 -9.69
CA GLY A 49 10.69 -13.06 -9.08
C GLY A 49 9.88 -14.35 -8.97
N ASN A 50 9.92 -14.99 -7.79
CA ASN A 50 9.45 -16.35 -7.52
C ASN A 50 8.07 -16.42 -6.82
N ILE A 51 7.22 -15.39 -6.93
CA ILE A 51 5.92 -15.34 -6.21
C ILE A 51 5.08 -16.61 -6.44
N HIS A 52 5.08 -17.13 -7.67
CA HIS A 52 4.28 -18.28 -8.05
C HIS A 52 4.78 -19.56 -7.34
N ASP A 53 6.08 -19.68 -7.09
CA ASP A 53 6.65 -20.80 -6.34
C ASP A 53 6.40 -20.69 -4.84
N ILE A 54 6.35 -19.47 -4.31
CA ILE A 54 5.96 -19.20 -2.91
C ILE A 54 4.50 -19.62 -2.71
N LEU A 55 3.60 -19.16 -3.58
CA LEU A 55 2.17 -19.49 -3.52
C LEU A 55 1.90 -20.99 -3.49
N LYS A 56 2.67 -21.79 -4.24
CA LYS A 56 2.57 -23.27 -4.24
C LYS A 56 3.01 -23.91 -2.93
N LYS A 57 3.84 -23.24 -2.15
CA LYS A 57 4.47 -23.76 -0.92
C LYS A 57 3.87 -23.16 0.35
N ILE A 58 2.84 -22.32 0.25
CA ILE A 58 2.18 -21.73 1.42
C ILE A 58 1.73 -22.85 2.36
N PRO A 59 2.18 -22.85 3.63
CA PRO A 59 1.77 -23.85 4.60
C PRO A 59 0.26 -23.78 4.87
N LYS A 60 -0.33 -24.91 5.27
CA LYS A 60 -1.74 -24.93 5.70
C LYS A 60 -1.97 -24.00 6.89
N GLY A 61 -3.12 -23.34 6.91
CA GLY A 61 -3.54 -22.46 8.01
C GLY A 61 -3.21 -20.97 7.81
N HIS A 62 -2.50 -20.61 6.73
CA HIS A 62 -2.29 -19.22 6.36
C HIS A 62 -3.51 -18.66 5.58
N LYS A 63 -3.94 -17.44 5.94
CA LYS A 63 -5.07 -16.69 5.39
C LYS A 63 -4.61 -15.76 4.26
N ILE A 64 -4.00 -16.36 3.23
CA ILE A 64 -3.48 -15.64 2.05
C ILE A 64 -4.45 -15.83 0.88
N SER A 65 -4.85 -14.74 0.24
CA SER A 65 -5.74 -14.72 -0.92
C SER A 65 -5.11 -13.99 -2.09
N LEU A 66 -5.46 -14.40 -3.31
CA LEU A 66 -5.13 -13.62 -4.50
C LEU A 66 -6.07 -12.43 -4.62
N MET A 67 -5.55 -11.32 -5.13
CA MET A 67 -6.36 -10.17 -5.51
C MET A 67 -7.42 -10.60 -6.55
N PRO A 68 -8.68 -10.12 -6.42
CA PRO A 68 -9.81 -10.61 -7.22
C PRO A 68 -9.93 -9.93 -8.60
N PHE A 69 -8.81 -9.49 -9.19
CA PHE A 69 -8.79 -8.77 -10.46
C PHE A 69 -7.44 -8.96 -11.17
N GLU A 70 -7.41 -8.71 -12.48
CA GLU A 70 -6.18 -8.91 -13.26
C GLU A 70 -5.03 -7.97 -12.85
N LYS A 71 -3.82 -8.47 -13.07
CA LYS A 71 -2.58 -7.71 -12.89
C LYS A 71 -2.43 -6.62 -13.91
N ILE A 72 -1.98 -5.47 -13.42
CA ILE A 72 -1.62 -4.31 -14.22
C ILE A 72 -0.20 -3.92 -13.86
N TYR A 73 0.66 -3.72 -14.86
CA TYR A 73 2.05 -3.32 -14.62
C TYR A 73 2.18 -1.79 -14.58
N PRO A 74 3.04 -1.25 -13.72
CA PRO A 74 3.81 -1.94 -12.67
C PRO A 74 2.96 -2.24 -11.43
N VAL A 75 3.30 -3.31 -10.72
CA VAL A 75 2.59 -3.73 -9.50
C VAL A 75 3.33 -3.16 -8.30
N ASN A 76 2.70 -2.24 -7.56
CA ASN A 76 3.18 -1.82 -6.25
C ASN A 76 2.08 -2.01 -5.20
N SER A 77 2.47 -2.46 -4.01
CA SER A 77 1.53 -2.87 -2.96
C SER A 77 0.66 -1.70 -2.46
N GLY A 78 1.16 -0.47 -2.48
CA GLY A 78 0.37 0.70 -2.12
C GLY A 78 -0.80 0.90 -3.08
N TRP A 79 -0.52 1.01 -4.38
CA TRP A 79 -1.51 1.21 -5.43
C TRP A 79 -2.55 0.07 -5.48
N GLU A 80 -2.10 -1.17 -5.34
CA GLU A 80 -3.00 -2.32 -5.32
C GLU A 80 -3.87 -2.37 -4.05
N SER A 81 -3.39 -1.84 -2.91
CA SER A 81 -4.22 -1.72 -1.71
C SER A 81 -5.40 -0.75 -1.91
N ILE A 82 -5.22 0.33 -2.68
CA ILE A 82 -6.29 1.26 -3.06
C ILE A 82 -7.30 0.55 -3.97
N ARG A 83 -6.84 -0.19 -4.98
CA ARG A 83 -7.72 -0.97 -5.87
C ARG A 83 -8.51 -2.02 -5.12
N LEU A 84 -7.88 -2.70 -4.16
CA LEU A 84 -8.54 -3.71 -3.33
C LEU A 84 -9.59 -3.07 -2.42
N ALA A 85 -9.27 -1.93 -1.80
CA ALA A 85 -10.24 -1.17 -1.01
C ALA A 85 -11.44 -0.76 -1.87
N TYR A 86 -11.22 -0.18 -3.06
CA TYR A 86 -12.29 0.18 -3.98
C TYR A 86 -13.09 -1.02 -4.48
N HIS A 87 -12.44 -2.16 -4.72
CA HIS A 87 -13.13 -3.38 -5.15
C HIS A 87 -14.18 -3.85 -4.14
N PHE A 88 -13.84 -3.83 -2.85
CA PHE A 88 -14.76 -4.24 -1.78
C PHE A 88 -15.68 -3.11 -1.31
N HIS A 89 -15.28 -1.86 -1.51
CA HIS A 89 -15.96 -0.66 -1.03
C HIS A 89 -16.11 0.41 -2.13
N PRO A 90 -16.75 0.08 -3.27
CA PRO A 90 -16.77 0.96 -4.44
C PRO A 90 -17.55 2.25 -4.22
N GLU A 91 -18.45 2.24 -3.24
CA GLU A 91 -19.32 3.35 -2.87
C GLU A 91 -18.91 4.02 -1.56
N ASP A 92 -17.70 3.78 -1.03
CA ASP A 92 -17.21 4.41 0.21
C ASP A 92 -16.18 5.52 -0.08
N GLN A 93 -15.98 6.39 0.92
CA GLN A 93 -14.85 7.33 0.92
C GLN A 93 -13.59 6.58 1.40
N ILE A 94 -12.53 6.63 0.61
CA ILE A 94 -11.22 6.04 0.92
C ILE A 94 -10.27 7.15 1.35
N TYR A 95 -9.59 6.94 2.46
CA TYR A 95 -8.56 7.84 2.98
C TYR A 95 -7.19 7.18 2.82
N MET A 96 -6.24 7.90 2.23
CA MET A 96 -4.87 7.44 2.01
C MET A 96 -3.95 8.13 3.01
N ILE A 97 -3.22 7.35 3.80
CA ILE A 97 -2.27 7.84 4.80
C ILE A 97 -0.91 7.20 4.49
N GLY A 98 0.17 8.01 4.51
CA GLY A 98 1.54 7.51 4.31
C GLY A 98 1.91 7.14 2.87
N PHE A 99 1.11 7.53 1.86
CA PHE A 99 1.43 7.32 0.45
C PHE A 99 2.38 8.38 -0.09
N ASP A 100 3.43 7.95 -0.80
CA ASP A 100 4.54 8.74 -1.33
C ASP A 100 4.34 9.16 -2.79
N LEU A 101 3.17 9.74 -3.12
CA LEU A 101 2.84 10.15 -4.50
C LEU A 101 3.55 11.43 -4.98
N PHE A 102 3.90 12.34 -4.05
CA PHE A 102 4.51 13.64 -4.36
C PHE A 102 5.70 13.88 -3.43
N GLY A 103 6.76 14.48 -3.97
CA GLY A 103 7.97 14.86 -3.28
C GLY A 103 8.86 13.67 -2.91
N ASP A 104 10.04 14.01 -2.39
CA ASP A 104 10.92 13.06 -1.73
C ASP A 104 10.42 12.81 -0.32
N ARG A 105 9.65 11.74 -0.14
CA ARG A 105 9.26 11.26 1.19
C ARG A 105 10.16 10.11 1.61
N LYS A 106 10.65 10.19 2.85
CA LYS A 106 11.48 9.14 3.44
C LYS A 106 10.60 8.00 3.89
N ASN A 107 10.72 6.84 3.24
CA ASN A 107 10.08 5.63 3.69
C ASN A 107 10.74 5.14 4.99
N ILE A 108 9.98 5.00 6.08
CA ILE A 108 10.53 4.63 7.39
C ILE A 108 11.06 3.18 7.42
N TYR A 109 10.65 2.34 6.48
CA TYR A 109 11.10 0.96 6.34
C TYR A 109 12.31 0.82 5.42
N GLU A 110 12.77 1.90 4.78
CA GLU A 110 13.95 1.88 3.94
C GLU A 110 15.19 1.37 4.69
N GLY A 111 15.89 0.40 4.09
CA GLY A 111 17.08 -0.23 4.67
C GLY A 111 16.81 -1.39 5.61
N THR A 112 15.54 -1.77 5.81
CA THR A 112 15.16 -2.94 6.61
C THR A 112 15.15 -4.22 5.74
N PRO A 113 15.09 -5.42 6.34
CA PRO A 113 14.96 -6.67 5.57
C PRO A 113 13.82 -6.58 4.56
N ASN A 114 14.04 -7.10 3.36
CA ASN A 114 13.08 -7.08 2.25
C ASN A 114 12.55 -5.69 1.86
N TYR A 115 13.26 -4.63 2.26
CA TYR A 115 12.97 -3.24 1.95
C TYR A 115 14.29 -2.44 1.79
N PRO A 116 15.13 -2.80 0.80
CA PRO A 116 16.51 -2.32 0.71
C PRO A 116 16.60 -0.81 0.49
N THR A 117 17.69 -0.21 0.98
CA THR A 117 18.06 1.17 0.63
C THR A 117 18.48 1.21 -0.83
N MET A 118 17.94 2.16 -1.58
CA MET A 118 18.09 2.21 -3.03
C MET A 118 19.39 2.88 -3.48
N PHE A 119 20.05 3.62 -2.59
CA PHE A 119 21.38 4.19 -2.81
C PHE A 119 22.46 3.36 -2.11
N LYS A 120 23.06 2.41 -2.82
CA LYS A 120 24.37 1.87 -2.44
C LYS A 120 25.47 2.71 -3.10
N GLU A 121 26.28 3.39 -2.30
CA GLU A 121 27.54 3.97 -2.78
C GLU A 121 28.36 2.89 -3.51
N GLY A 122 28.70 3.14 -4.78
CA GLY A 122 29.58 2.28 -5.58
C GLY A 122 28.91 1.29 -6.54
N ILE A 123 27.57 1.28 -6.66
CA ILE A 123 26.87 0.50 -7.70
C ILE A 123 26.36 1.47 -8.77
N THR A 124 27.09 1.57 -9.89
CA THR A 124 26.69 2.32 -11.10
C THR A 124 25.95 1.42 -12.10
N SER A 125 25.05 0.55 -11.64
CA SER A 125 24.06 -0.05 -12.54
C SER A 125 22.83 0.85 -12.54
N ASN A 126 22.77 1.73 -13.54
CA ASN A 126 21.53 2.38 -13.95
C ASN A 126 20.47 1.28 -14.17
N GLU A 127 19.28 1.46 -13.57
CA GLU A 127 17.93 0.92 -13.96
C GLU A 127 17.06 0.30 -12.85
N GLU A 128 17.43 0.25 -11.56
CA GLU A 128 16.58 -0.42 -10.57
C GLU A 128 15.63 0.52 -9.77
N PHE A 129 14.36 0.49 -10.20
CA PHE A 129 13.12 0.54 -9.40
C PHE A 129 12.73 1.79 -8.58
N HIS A 130 13.23 2.98 -8.88
CA HIS A 130 12.51 4.20 -8.47
C HIS A 130 11.62 4.69 -9.59
N MET A 131 10.31 4.50 -9.41
CA MET A 131 9.34 5.20 -10.23
C MET A 131 9.51 6.70 -10.01
N ALA A 132 9.75 7.42 -11.10
CA ALA A 132 9.85 8.88 -11.02
C ALA A 132 8.51 9.47 -10.53
N GLU A 133 8.54 10.67 -9.97
CA GLU A 133 7.33 11.31 -9.43
C GLU A 133 6.21 11.38 -10.47
N ASP A 134 6.53 11.79 -11.70
CA ASP A 134 5.60 11.85 -12.83
C ASP A 134 5.00 10.48 -13.17
N GLU A 135 5.77 9.40 -13.07
CA GLU A 135 5.26 8.03 -13.25
C GLU A 135 4.30 7.62 -12.13
N ARG A 136 4.64 7.94 -10.86
CA ARG A 136 3.76 7.67 -9.70
C ARG A 136 2.43 8.43 -9.83
N ILE A 137 2.50 9.70 -10.23
CA ILE A 137 1.34 10.54 -10.53
C ILE A 137 0.52 9.94 -11.68
N GLY A 138 1.19 9.54 -12.76
CA GLY A 138 0.55 8.92 -13.93
C GLY A 138 -0.23 7.66 -13.56
N LEU A 139 0.35 6.77 -12.74
CA LEU A 139 -0.35 5.59 -12.23
C LEU A 139 -1.57 5.94 -11.39
N PHE A 140 -1.49 7.02 -10.61
CA PHE A 140 -2.61 7.45 -9.79
C PHE A 140 -3.77 7.94 -10.65
N TYR A 141 -3.50 8.72 -11.71
CA TYR A 141 -4.51 9.11 -12.69
C TYR A 141 -5.08 7.90 -13.42
N LEU A 142 -4.22 6.95 -13.85
CA LEU A 142 -4.66 5.72 -14.51
C LEU A 142 -5.59 4.90 -13.62
N LEU A 143 -5.30 4.81 -12.31
CA LEU A 143 -6.19 4.18 -11.33
C LEU A 143 -7.55 4.84 -11.32
N LYS A 144 -7.58 6.16 -11.16
CA LYS A 144 -8.84 6.89 -11.10
C LYS A 144 -9.62 6.79 -12.39
N ASP A 145 -8.99 6.89 -13.56
CA ASP A 145 -9.70 7.02 -14.82
C ASP A 145 -10.13 5.67 -15.42
N HIS A 146 -9.34 4.60 -15.17
CA HIS A 146 -9.54 3.32 -15.85
C HIS A 146 -9.92 2.16 -14.93
N PHE A 147 -9.44 2.14 -13.67
CA PHE A 147 -9.64 0.99 -12.80
C PHE A 147 -10.64 1.25 -11.67
N CYS A 148 -10.72 2.50 -11.22
CA CYS A 148 -11.57 2.95 -10.14
C CYS A 148 -12.31 4.25 -10.50
N PRO A 149 -13.11 4.28 -11.60
CA PRO A 149 -13.73 5.49 -12.17
C PRO A 149 -14.63 6.28 -11.22
N LYS A 150 -15.15 5.63 -10.16
CA LYS A 150 -16.03 6.26 -9.16
C LYS A 150 -15.36 6.43 -7.80
N ILE A 151 -14.04 6.21 -7.72
CA ILE A 151 -13.34 6.25 -6.44
C ILE A 151 -13.45 7.63 -5.81
N ARG A 152 -13.86 7.63 -4.54
CA ARG A 152 -13.86 8.83 -3.70
C ARG A 152 -12.65 8.73 -2.79
N LEU A 153 -11.63 9.50 -3.11
CA LEU A 153 -10.29 9.31 -2.56
C LEU A 153 -9.79 10.62 -1.97
N THR A 154 -9.37 10.57 -0.71
CA THR A 154 -8.77 11.70 0.01
C THR A 154 -7.39 11.27 0.47
N ARG A 155 -6.36 12.01 0.06
CA ARG A 155 -5.02 11.83 0.62
C ARG A 155 -4.88 12.69 1.86
N VAL A 156 -4.43 12.09 2.95
CA VAL A 156 -4.00 12.75 4.17
C VAL A 156 -2.51 13.04 4.02
N ILE A 157 -2.12 14.31 4.15
CA ILE A 157 -0.74 14.78 3.93
C ILE A 157 -0.17 15.25 5.25
N ASP A 158 0.96 14.67 5.66
CA ASP A 158 1.72 15.07 6.86
C ASP A 158 2.68 16.25 6.57
N ASP A 159 2.18 17.35 6.01
CA ASP A 159 3.02 18.54 5.80
C ASP A 159 2.75 19.55 6.90
N ASP A 160 3.69 19.71 7.82
CA ASP A 160 3.74 20.94 8.60
C ASP A 160 4.25 22.09 7.71
N THR A 161 3.34 22.62 6.90
CA THR A 161 3.13 24.07 6.80
C THR A 161 1.61 24.34 6.86
N LYS A 162 1.10 24.35 8.10
CA LYS A 162 -0.25 24.81 8.53
C LYS A 162 -1.47 24.04 8.00
N ILE A 163 -1.58 22.76 8.31
CA ILE A 163 -2.87 22.21 8.72
C ILE A 163 -2.56 21.38 9.96
N GLU A 164 -3.17 21.68 11.12
CA GLU A 164 -3.05 20.75 12.24
C GLU A 164 -3.65 19.42 11.78
N ASN A 165 -2.80 18.40 11.69
CA ASN A 165 -3.20 17.04 11.37
C ASN A 165 -4.19 16.57 12.44
N ILE A 166 -5.38 16.17 12.00
CA ILE A 166 -6.47 15.80 12.89
C ILE A 166 -6.45 14.29 13.10
N ASP A 167 -5.81 13.85 14.18
CA ASP A 167 -5.41 12.45 14.36
C ASP A 167 -6.56 11.49 14.73
N ASN A 168 -7.72 12.01 15.14
CA ASN A 168 -8.91 11.23 15.41
C ASN A 168 -10.04 12.15 15.84
N ILE A 169 -10.85 12.53 14.86
CA ILE A 169 -12.15 13.14 15.11
C ILE A 169 -13.22 12.12 14.81
N THR A 170 -14.20 12.02 15.70
CA THR A 170 -15.46 11.36 15.35
C THR A 170 -16.04 12.02 14.09
N THR A 171 -16.93 11.33 13.38
CA THR A 171 -17.63 11.94 12.24
C THR A 171 -18.24 13.29 12.61
N GLU A 172 -18.70 13.47 13.85
CA GLU A 172 -19.18 14.75 14.36
C GLU A 172 -18.06 15.79 14.60
N GLN A 173 -16.93 15.41 15.21
CA GLN A 173 -15.77 16.31 15.40
C GLN A 173 -15.14 16.74 14.05
N PHE A 174 -15.25 15.89 13.00
CA PHE A 174 -14.93 16.22 11.61
C PHE A 174 -15.79 17.32 11.01
N MET A 175 -17.04 17.43 11.47
CA MET A 175 -17.98 18.42 10.96
C MET A 175 -17.90 19.76 11.71
N GLU A 176 -17.21 19.82 12.86
CA GLU A 176 -17.03 21.04 13.66
C GLU A 176 -15.74 21.82 13.34
N GLU A 177 -14.63 21.17 12.96
CA GLU A 177 -13.33 21.85 12.72
C GLU A 177 -13.22 22.60 11.38
N ILE A 178 -14.17 22.39 10.45
CA ILE A 178 -14.22 23.11 9.18
C ILE A 178 -14.95 24.45 9.36
N THR A 179 -14.31 25.42 10.03
CA THR A 179 -14.68 26.84 9.89
C THR A 179 -13.73 27.56 8.95
N TRP A 180 -14.29 28.06 7.85
CA TRP A 180 -13.62 28.79 6.78
C TRP A 180 -12.82 30.00 7.30
N GLN A 181 -11.49 29.93 7.16
CA GLN A 181 -10.60 31.11 7.03
C GLN A 181 -9.73 30.93 5.79
#